data_AF-A0A0E3WDD1-F1
#
_entry.id   AF-A0A0E3WDD1-F1
#
_cell.length_a   1.000
_cell.length_b   1.000
_cell.length_c   1.000
_cell.angle_alpha   90.00
_cell.angle_beta   90.00
_cell.angle_gamma   90.00
#
_symmetry.space_group_name_H-M   'P 1'
#
loop_
_entity.id
_entity.type
_entity.pdbx_description
1 polymer ?
#
loop_
_entity_poly.entity_id
_entity_poly.type
_entity_poly.pdbx_seq_one_letter_code
_entity_poly.pdbx_strand_id
1 'polypeptide(L)'
;MVSQTLSRRIRHKVCHFSRLSPVWYENGVNAHSEKLIEELRRASIRTPEQEARDAEAHARIKVLISSGEISADELARGVLRAVLKVHGHSTNVPGLGQLVRLPTWQDGLFTNADVSNFYCLNGFVDRTLYNELAKDAGIVHCSKLLRDLTAAGQLDLADPSMTGIVAQAWALGEPGSASCIGYSEWLKLFRLNGFTYLGQPAQRPNEPVTVYRGCRHEHRHGMSWSTEVGVAHRFATEGMSSRTLVTVYAARVEPDYLLAFIEEGNEEYEWVIDPTGLSDDNVSRIDNRHE
;
A
#
# COMPACT_ATOMS: atom_id res chain seq x y z
N MET A 1 29.17 9.36 32.93
CA MET A 1 27.71 9.37 33.13
C MET A 1 27.06 9.87 31.85
N VAL A 2 26.63 8.94 31.01
CA VAL A 2 25.90 9.21 29.77
C VAL A 2 24.52 8.59 29.98
N SER A 3 23.47 9.40 29.98
CA SER A 3 22.11 9.04 29.56
C SER A 3 21.17 10.20 29.89
N GLN A 4 20.61 10.83 28.87
CA GLN A 4 19.27 11.43 28.90
C GLN A 4 18.83 11.67 27.45
N THR A 5 18.18 10.66 26.88
CA THR A 5 16.75 10.62 26.55
C THR A 5 16.36 11.48 25.34
N LEU A 6 16.54 10.90 24.15
CA LEU A 6 15.73 11.24 22.98
C LEU A 6 14.37 10.53 23.15
N SER A 7 13.33 11.26 23.51
CA SER A 7 11.94 10.83 23.31
C SER A 7 11.10 12.04 22.97
N ARG A 8 10.71 12.16 21.71
CA ARG A 8 9.56 12.92 21.19
C ARG A 8 9.52 12.83 19.66
N ARG A 9 8.77 11.86 19.16
CA ARG A 9 8.09 11.95 17.85
C ARG A 9 6.73 11.27 17.98
N ILE A 10 5.75 12.02 18.48
CA ILE A 10 4.34 11.68 18.35
C ILE A 10 3.95 12.07 16.91
N ARG A 11 3.52 11.11 16.09
CA ARG A 11 3.06 11.36 14.71
C ARG A 11 1.58 11.04 14.63
N HIS A 12 0.77 11.99 14.16
CA HIS A 12 -0.69 11.85 14.14
C HIS A 12 -1.24 11.64 12.73
N LYS A 13 -2.01 10.55 12.54
CA LYS A 13 -2.83 10.22 11.36
C LYS A 13 -4.15 10.99 11.37
N VAL A 14 -4.16 12.19 10.76
CA VAL A 14 -5.39 12.96 10.53
C VAL A 14 -5.54 13.24 9.04
N CYS A 15 -6.58 12.64 8.43
CA CYS A 15 -6.94 12.91 7.04
C CYS A 15 -7.70 14.24 6.95
N HIS A 16 -7.21 15.16 6.12
CA HIS A 16 -7.97 16.31 5.66
C HIS A 16 -8.16 16.17 4.14
N PHE A 17 -9.40 15.90 3.70
CA PHE A 17 -9.84 16.30 2.38
C PHE A 17 -11.34 16.64 2.41
N SER A 18 -11.63 17.87 2.01
CA SER A 18 -12.97 18.41 1.86
C SER A 18 -13.41 18.29 0.40
N ARG A 19 -14.68 17.88 0.23
CA ARG A 19 -15.53 17.92 -0.97
C ARG A 19 -15.21 16.88 -2.05
N LEU A 20 -15.98 15.79 -2.03
CA LEU A 20 -16.96 15.41 -3.06
C LEU A 20 -18.02 14.52 -2.37
N SER A 21 -19.30 14.90 -2.40
CA SER A 21 -20.40 13.97 -2.08
C SER A 21 -20.46 12.88 -3.15
N PRO A 22 -20.90 11.66 -2.79
CA PRO A 22 -22.24 11.29 -3.24
C PRO A 22 -23.06 10.46 -2.23
N VAL A 23 -24.36 10.64 -2.37
CA VAL A 23 -25.46 9.73 -1.97
C VAL A 23 -25.21 8.31 -2.54
N TRP A 24 -25.88 7.29 -1.97
CA TRP A 24 -25.96 5.85 -2.32
C TRP A 24 -25.10 4.92 -1.43
N TYR A 25 -25.51 3.73 -0.94
CA TYR A 25 -26.65 2.84 -1.20
C TYR A 25 -26.91 1.92 0.04
N GLU A 26 -28.17 1.54 0.27
CA GLU A 26 -28.57 0.37 1.06
C GLU A 26 -28.35 -0.95 0.27
N ASN A 27 -28.20 -2.06 1.02
CA ASN A 27 -28.41 -3.47 0.64
C ASN A 27 -27.27 -4.26 -0.04
N GLY A 28 -26.74 -5.23 0.75
CA GLY A 28 -26.13 -6.48 0.30
C GLY A 28 -24.85 -6.34 -0.51
N VAL A 29 -24.15 -7.46 -0.75
CA VAL A 29 -23.15 -7.50 -1.83
C VAL A 29 -23.93 -7.23 -3.12
N ASN A 30 -23.95 -5.97 -3.56
CA ASN A 30 -24.89 -5.59 -4.61
C ASN A 30 -24.41 -6.25 -5.92
N ALA A 31 -25.37 -6.61 -6.77
CA ALA A 31 -25.10 -7.15 -8.10
C ALA A 31 -24.18 -6.24 -8.95
N HIS A 32 -23.96 -5.00 -8.53
CA HIS A 32 -23.06 -4.04 -9.15
C HIS A 32 -21.57 -4.29 -8.80
N SER A 33 -21.22 -4.82 -7.63
CA SER A 33 -19.84 -5.26 -7.31
C SER A 33 -19.44 -6.53 -8.07
N GLU A 34 -20.34 -7.52 -8.16
CA GLU A 34 -20.18 -8.71 -9.00
C GLU A 34 -20.07 -8.33 -10.49
N LYS A 35 -20.94 -7.43 -10.96
CA LYS A 35 -20.90 -6.89 -12.32
C LYS A 35 -19.63 -6.10 -12.59
N LEU A 36 -19.11 -5.34 -11.63
CA LEU A 36 -17.85 -4.61 -11.76
C LEU A 36 -16.65 -5.57 -11.82
N ILE A 37 -16.62 -6.62 -11.00
CA ILE A 37 -15.60 -7.67 -11.08
C ILE A 37 -15.66 -8.37 -12.45
N GLU A 38 -16.86 -8.64 -12.96
CA GLU A 38 -17.07 -9.24 -14.27
C GLU A 38 -16.73 -8.30 -15.43
N GLU A 39 -17.01 -7.00 -15.32
CA GLU A 39 -16.59 -5.98 -16.28
C GLU A 39 -15.09 -5.76 -16.28
N LEU A 40 -14.43 -5.83 -15.10
CA LEU A 40 -12.97 -5.82 -14.99
C LEU A 40 -12.34 -7.09 -15.56
N ARG A 41 -12.98 -8.26 -15.37
CA ARG A 41 -12.58 -9.50 -16.05
C ARG A 41 -12.69 -9.35 -17.56
N ARG A 42 -13.80 -8.78 -18.08
CA ARG A 42 -14.02 -8.53 -19.52
C ARG A 42 -13.09 -7.47 -20.11
N ALA A 43 -12.81 -6.38 -19.39
CA ALA A 43 -11.86 -5.36 -19.80
C ALA A 43 -10.41 -5.89 -19.77
N SER A 44 -10.17 -6.95 -19.00
CA SER A 44 -8.93 -7.72 -19.01
C SER A 44 -8.88 -8.80 -20.12
N ILE A 45 -9.95 -8.96 -20.91
CA ILE A 45 -9.97 -9.83 -22.10
C ILE A 45 -9.32 -9.04 -23.25
N ARG A 46 -8.24 -9.60 -23.79
CA ARG A 46 -7.52 -9.03 -24.94
C ARG A 46 -8.40 -9.08 -26.18
N THR A 47 -8.37 -8.06 -27.03
CA THR A 47 -9.06 -8.13 -28.33
C THR A 47 -8.36 -9.15 -29.24
N PRO A 48 -9.05 -9.75 -30.22
CA PRO A 48 -8.41 -10.65 -31.19
C PRO A 48 -7.19 -10.02 -31.89
N GLU A 49 -7.18 -8.71 -32.15
CA GLU A 49 -6.00 -8.04 -32.72
C GLU A 49 -4.85 -7.83 -31.71
N GLN A 50 -5.15 -7.72 -30.41
CA GLN A 50 -4.14 -7.69 -29.36
C GLN A 50 -3.56 -9.09 -29.13
N GLU A 51 -4.41 -10.11 -29.10
CA GLU A 51 -3.99 -11.51 -29.04
C GLU A 51 -3.12 -11.88 -30.25
N ALA A 52 -3.46 -11.41 -31.45
CA ALA A 52 -2.66 -11.63 -32.66
C ALA A 52 -1.28 -10.95 -32.58
N ARG A 53 -1.21 -9.69 -32.10
CA ARG A 53 0.05 -8.97 -31.91
C ARG A 53 0.93 -9.59 -30.83
N ASP A 54 0.33 -10.02 -29.73
CA ASP A 54 1.03 -10.73 -28.66
C ASP A 54 1.49 -12.11 -29.10
N ALA A 55 0.71 -12.81 -29.93
CA ALA A 55 1.08 -14.09 -30.52
C ALA A 55 2.25 -13.93 -31.52
N GLU A 56 2.25 -12.88 -32.34
CA GLU A 56 3.36 -12.56 -33.25
C GLU A 56 4.64 -12.20 -32.46
N ALA A 57 4.53 -11.35 -31.44
CA ALA A 57 5.64 -11.01 -30.56
C ALA A 57 6.19 -12.25 -29.84
N HIS A 58 5.33 -13.09 -29.28
CA HIS A 58 5.72 -14.36 -28.66
C HIS A 58 6.33 -15.35 -29.66
N ALA A 59 5.82 -15.44 -30.88
CA ALA A 59 6.38 -16.29 -31.91
C ALA A 59 7.80 -15.85 -32.29
N ARG A 60 8.01 -14.55 -32.45
CA ARG A 60 9.33 -13.97 -32.75
C ARG A 60 10.33 -14.16 -31.61
N ILE A 61 9.88 -13.99 -30.37
CA ILE A 61 10.64 -14.29 -29.17
C ILE A 61 11.01 -15.79 -29.11
N LYS A 62 10.07 -16.69 -29.39
CA LYS A 62 10.33 -18.13 -29.41
C LYS A 62 11.37 -18.51 -30.47
N VAL A 63 11.31 -17.92 -31.66
CA VAL A 63 12.32 -18.14 -32.72
C VAL A 63 13.71 -17.76 -32.22
N LEU A 64 13.83 -16.58 -31.62
CA LEU A 64 15.11 -16.08 -31.09
C LEU A 64 15.64 -16.91 -29.90
N ILE A 65 14.76 -17.48 -29.07
CA ILE A 65 15.17 -18.42 -28.02
C ILE A 65 15.63 -19.74 -28.62
N SER A 66 14.89 -20.25 -29.62
CA SER A 66 15.19 -21.54 -30.25
C SER A 66 16.45 -21.51 -31.11
N SER A 67 16.81 -20.35 -31.68
CA SER A 67 18.08 -20.17 -32.40
C SER A 67 19.27 -19.97 -31.46
N GLY A 68 19.04 -19.86 -30.14
CA GLY A 68 20.07 -19.56 -29.15
C GLY A 68 20.57 -18.12 -29.19
N GLU A 69 19.89 -17.23 -29.93
CA GLU A 69 20.26 -15.81 -30.04
C GLU A 69 19.95 -15.02 -28.77
N ILE A 70 18.97 -15.46 -27.97
CA ILE A 70 18.69 -14.95 -26.62
C ILE A 70 18.23 -16.09 -25.71
N SER A 71 18.81 -16.18 -24.53
CA SER A 71 18.32 -17.08 -23.49
C SER A 71 16.97 -16.60 -22.92
N ALA A 72 16.16 -17.53 -22.38
CA ALA A 72 14.89 -17.19 -21.73
C ALA A 72 15.06 -16.16 -20.58
N ASP A 73 16.23 -16.19 -19.94
CA ASP A 73 16.64 -15.30 -18.86
C ASP A 73 17.09 -13.91 -19.40
N GLU A 74 17.61 -13.83 -20.63
CA GLU A 74 17.90 -12.55 -21.33
C GLU A 74 16.65 -11.84 -21.84
N LEU A 75 15.55 -12.54 -22.12
CA LEU A 75 14.28 -11.94 -22.53
C LEU A 75 13.62 -11.15 -21.39
N ALA A 76 13.54 -11.75 -20.19
CA ALA A 76 13.01 -11.11 -18.99
C ALA A 76 13.87 -9.90 -18.58
N ARG A 77 15.18 -10.00 -18.77
CA ARG A 77 16.13 -8.89 -18.58
C ARG A 77 16.12 -7.89 -19.75
N GLY A 78 15.57 -8.26 -20.90
CA GLY A 78 15.84 -7.65 -22.21
C GLY A 78 14.97 -6.44 -22.55
N VAL A 79 13.71 -6.35 -22.13
CA VAL A 79 12.81 -5.25 -22.55
C VAL A 79 13.20 -3.92 -21.89
N LEU A 80 13.51 -3.93 -20.60
CA LEU A 80 13.97 -2.75 -19.87
C LEU A 80 15.47 -2.46 -20.12
N ARG A 81 16.30 -3.51 -20.28
CA ARG A 81 17.68 -3.33 -20.77
C ARG A 81 17.72 -2.80 -22.19
N ALA A 82 16.83 -3.18 -23.10
CA ALA A 82 16.88 -2.70 -24.49
C ALA A 82 16.67 -1.19 -24.55
N VAL A 83 15.72 -0.65 -23.79
CA VAL A 83 15.52 0.80 -23.67
C VAL A 83 16.76 1.48 -23.07
N LEU A 84 17.34 0.95 -21.99
CA LEU A 84 18.49 1.58 -21.32
C LEU A 84 19.86 1.30 -21.99
N LYS A 85 19.97 0.24 -22.80
CA LYS A 85 21.17 -0.16 -23.57
C LYS A 85 21.23 0.57 -24.92
N VAL A 86 20.08 0.83 -25.55
CA VAL A 86 19.97 1.76 -26.70
C VAL A 86 20.44 3.17 -26.30
N HIS A 87 20.22 3.56 -25.05
CA HIS A 87 20.65 4.84 -24.51
C HIS A 87 21.95 4.79 -23.68
N GLY A 88 22.63 3.66 -23.55
CA GLY A 88 24.02 3.55 -23.05
C GLY A 88 24.34 4.31 -21.75
N HIS A 89 23.73 3.95 -20.62
CA HIS A 89 23.85 4.68 -19.34
C HIS A 89 23.46 6.16 -19.40
N SER A 90 22.82 6.61 -20.48
CA SER A 90 22.31 7.97 -20.58
C SER A 90 21.37 8.23 -19.42
N THR A 91 21.67 9.29 -18.70
CA THR A 91 20.78 9.90 -17.72
C THR A 91 19.59 10.57 -18.39
N ASN A 92 19.41 10.49 -19.70
CA ASN A 92 18.26 11.06 -20.40
C ASN A 92 17.64 10.00 -21.33
N VAL A 93 16.44 9.53 -20.99
CA VAL A 93 15.70 8.50 -21.70
C VAL A 93 14.48 9.14 -22.37
N PRO A 94 14.33 9.06 -23.71
CA PRO A 94 13.17 9.60 -24.42
C PRO A 94 11.84 9.13 -23.79
N GLY A 95 10.95 10.07 -23.49
CA GLY A 95 9.66 9.80 -22.84
C GLY A 95 9.72 9.67 -21.31
N LEU A 96 10.89 9.42 -20.72
CA LEU A 96 11.09 9.33 -19.27
C LEU A 96 11.91 10.47 -18.68
N GLY A 97 12.51 11.34 -19.51
CA GLY A 97 13.28 12.51 -19.06
C GLY A 97 14.62 12.14 -18.40
N GLN A 98 15.10 13.03 -17.53
CA GLN A 98 16.39 12.83 -16.88
C GLN A 98 16.29 11.80 -15.73
N LEU A 99 16.92 10.64 -15.90
CA LEU A 99 17.09 9.62 -14.89
C LEU A 99 18.41 9.83 -14.11
N VAL A 100 18.28 9.91 -12.79
CA VAL A 100 19.38 10.00 -11.83
C VAL A 100 19.56 8.63 -11.18
N ARG A 101 20.75 8.05 -11.35
CA ARG A 101 21.14 6.86 -10.61
C ARG A 101 21.28 7.22 -9.14
N LEU A 102 20.66 6.45 -8.25
CA LEU A 102 20.79 6.73 -6.82
C LEU A 102 22.22 6.45 -6.35
N PRO A 103 22.85 7.39 -5.60
CA PRO A 103 24.18 7.16 -5.04
C PRO A 103 24.17 5.90 -4.17
N THR A 104 25.23 5.10 -4.22
CA THR A 104 25.45 3.81 -3.50
C THR A 104 24.89 2.52 -4.10
N TRP A 105 24.06 2.60 -5.15
CA TRP A 105 23.46 1.39 -5.75
C TRP A 105 24.34 0.80 -6.85
N GLN A 106 24.96 -0.37 -6.60
CA GLN A 106 25.85 -1.02 -7.57
C GLN A 106 25.11 -1.53 -8.83
N ASP A 107 23.81 -1.85 -8.74
CA ASP A 107 22.98 -2.30 -9.86
C ASP A 107 21.65 -1.53 -10.00
N GLY A 108 21.54 -0.74 -11.08
CA GLY A 108 20.31 -0.61 -11.86
C GLY A 108 19.08 0.08 -11.30
N LEU A 109 19.19 0.82 -10.21
CA LEU A 109 18.10 1.65 -9.70
C LEU A 109 18.23 3.11 -10.16
N PHE A 110 17.20 3.61 -10.82
CA PHE A 110 17.11 5.00 -11.28
C PHE A 110 15.89 5.69 -10.69
N THR A 111 16.02 6.99 -10.45
CA THR A 111 14.89 7.89 -10.18
C THR A 111 14.81 8.92 -11.31
N ASN A 112 13.64 9.46 -11.61
CA ASN A 112 13.58 10.68 -12.39
C ASN A 112 13.68 11.88 -11.42
N ALA A 113 14.54 12.86 -11.72
CA ALA A 113 14.75 14.03 -10.86
C ALA A 113 13.47 14.87 -10.66
N ASP A 114 12.57 14.85 -11.64
CA ASP A 114 11.32 15.61 -11.66
C ASP A 114 10.11 14.77 -11.25
N VAL A 115 10.23 13.43 -11.29
CA VAL A 115 9.11 12.51 -11.10
C VAL A 115 9.57 11.38 -10.19
N SER A 116 8.95 11.27 -9.01
CA SER A 116 9.30 10.37 -7.90
C SER A 116 9.14 8.85 -8.18
N ASN A 117 9.32 8.42 -9.43
CA ASN A 117 9.23 7.04 -9.89
C ASN A 117 10.61 6.36 -9.83
N PHE A 118 10.62 5.12 -9.37
CA PHE A 118 11.81 4.27 -9.26
C PHE A 118 11.81 3.22 -10.38
N TYR A 119 12.99 2.93 -10.95
CA TYR A 119 13.16 1.92 -12.00
C TYR A 119 14.25 0.94 -11.60
N CYS A 120 13.94 -0.36 -11.53
CA CYS A 120 14.92 -1.43 -11.26
C CYS A 120 15.24 -2.24 -12.53
N LEU A 121 16.53 -2.41 -12.87
CA LEU A 121 17.01 -3.13 -14.07
C LEU A 121 16.79 -4.65 -14.07
N ASN A 122 16.51 -5.29 -12.92
CA ASN A 122 16.61 -6.75 -12.76
C ASN A 122 15.28 -7.47 -12.51
N GLY A 123 14.15 -6.84 -12.84
CA GLY A 123 12.86 -7.53 -13.01
C GLY A 123 12.09 -7.86 -11.73
N PHE A 124 12.77 -8.14 -10.61
CA PHE A 124 12.13 -8.40 -9.32
C PHE A 124 12.87 -7.74 -8.16
N VAL A 125 12.11 -7.31 -7.16
CA VAL A 125 12.56 -6.71 -5.90
C VAL A 125 12.18 -7.66 -4.78
N ASP A 126 13.16 -8.34 -4.21
CA ASP A 126 12.97 -9.16 -3.02
C ASP A 126 12.79 -8.29 -1.75
N ARG A 127 12.52 -8.93 -0.61
CA ARG A 127 12.28 -8.21 0.65
C ARG A 127 13.49 -7.42 1.12
N THR A 128 14.69 -7.97 0.99
CA THR A 128 15.93 -7.31 1.41
C THR A 128 16.12 -6.03 0.61
N LEU A 129 15.98 -6.13 -0.71
CA LEU A 129 16.11 -5.00 -1.61
C LEU A 129 15.04 -3.94 -1.35
N TYR A 130 13.78 -4.35 -1.19
CA TYR A 130 12.71 -3.40 -0.85
C TYR A 130 13.01 -2.65 0.45
N ASN A 131 13.49 -3.33 1.49
CA ASN A 131 13.79 -2.67 2.76
C ASN A 131 14.90 -1.63 2.61
N GLU A 132 15.94 -1.91 1.81
CA GLU A 132 16.98 -0.90 1.51
C GLU A 132 16.42 0.26 0.69
N LEU A 133 15.59 -0.02 -0.33
CA LEU A 133 14.90 1.01 -1.12
C LEU A 133 14.00 1.90 -0.23
N ALA A 134 13.27 1.30 0.69
CA ALA A 134 12.35 2.00 1.59
C ALA A 134 13.11 2.88 2.59
N LYS A 135 14.28 2.45 3.07
CA LYS A 135 15.17 3.28 3.90
C LYS A 135 15.61 4.53 3.13
N ASP A 136 16.04 4.37 1.87
CA ASP A 136 16.55 5.45 1.03
C ASP A 136 15.45 6.41 0.55
N ALA A 137 14.31 5.86 0.15
CA ALA A 137 13.13 6.64 -0.23
C ALA A 137 12.63 7.49 0.96
N GLY A 138 12.93 7.05 2.18
CA GLY A 138 12.46 7.66 3.40
C GLY A 138 10.98 7.38 3.66
N ILE A 139 10.60 7.65 4.90
CA ILE A 139 9.27 7.42 5.48
C ILE A 139 8.14 7.93 4.57
N VAL A 140 8.33 9.09 3.95
CA VAL A 140 7.32 9.76 3.10
C VAL A 140 6.99 8.97 1.83
N HIS A 141 7.96 8.22 1.29
CA HIS A 141 7.85 7.64 -0.04
C HIS A 141 7.73 6.11 -0.03
N CYS A 142 7.80 5.45 1.13
CA CYS A 142 7.66 4.00 1.26
C CYS A 142 6.36 3.46 0.64
N SER A 143 5.23 4.13 0.87
CA SER A 143 3.95 3.71 0.30
C SER A 143 3.96 3.87 -1.23
N LYS A 144 4.43 5.01 -1.75
CA LYS A 144 4.54 5.23 -3.21
C LYS A 144 5.43 4.18 -3.88
N LEU A 145 6.58 3.90 -3.28
CA LEU A 145 7.50 2.86 -3.73
C LEU A 145 6.81 1.49 -3.77
N LEU A 146 6.12 1.10 -2.69
CA LEU A 146 5.36 -0.16 -2.63
C LEU A 146 4.35 -0.27 -3.78
N ARG A 147 3.55 0.79 -3.96
CA ARG A 147 2.55 0.85 -5.03
C ARG A 147 3.19 0.72 -6.40
N ASP A 148 4.18 1.54 -6.69
CA ASP A 148 4.78 1.62 -8.03
C ASP A 148 5.48 0.30 -8.40
N LEU A 149 6.21 -0.32 -7.46
CA LEU A 149 6.83 -1.63 -7.67
C LEU A 149 5.80 -2.76 -7.84
N THR A 150 4.71 -2.74 -7.07
CA THR A 150 3.63 -3.73 -7.20
C THR A 150 2.90 -3.57 -8.53
N ALA A 151 2.58 -2.34 -8.93
CA ALA A 151 1.89 -2.03 -10.19
C ALA A 151 2.74 -2.38 -11.41
N ALA A 152 4.07 -2.24 -11.32
CA ALA A 152 5.01 -2.66 -12.35
C ALA A 152 5.25 -4.19 -12.39
N GLY A 153 4.66 -4.96 -11.47
CA GLY A 153 4.90 -6.40 -11.37
C GLY A 153 6.31 -6.77 -10.90
N GLN A 154 7.05 -5.80 -10.34
CA GLN A 154 8.41 -5.98 -9.84
C GLN A 154 8.44 -6.49 -8.40
N LEU A 155 7.28 -6.50 -7.74
CA LEU A 155 7.14 -6.91 -6.35
C LEU A 155 5.94 -7.86 -6.24
N ASP A 156 6.22 -9.13 -5.95
CA ASP A 156 5.18 -10.15 -5.74
C ASP A 156 4.77 -10.16 -4.27
N LEU A 157 3.65 -9.51 -3.97
CA LEU A 157 3.12 -9.46 -2.61
C LEU A 157 2.60 -10.81 -2.11
N ALA A 158 2.29 -11.75 -3.00
CA ALA A 158 1.83 -13.08 -2.64
C ALA A 158 2.98 -14.02 -2.24
N ASP A 159 4.23 -13.66 -2.54
CA ASP A 159 5.40 -14.40 -2.10
C ASP A 159 5.51 -14.36 -0.56
N PRO A 160 5.59 -15.52 0.14
CA PRO A 160 5.71 -15.56 1.59
C PRO A 160 6.89 -14.76 2.16
N SER A 161 7.99 -14.61 1.41
CA SER A 161 9.14 -13.78 1.79
C SER A 161 8.81 -12.28 1.86
N MET A 162 7.72 -11.86 1.22
CA MET A 162 7.23 -10.48 1.23
C MET A 162 6.21 -10.21 2.34
N THR A 163 5.92 -11.19 3.19
CA THR A 163 4.92 -11.02 4.25
C THR A 163 5.23 -9.83 5.17
N GLY A 164 4.21 -9.02 5.46
CA GLY A 164 4.31 -7.88 6.37
C GLY A 164 4.93 -6.63 5.74
N ILE A 165 5.29 -6.66 4.47
CA ILE A 165 5.84 -5.49 3.77
C ILE A 165 4.81 -4.38 3.62
N VAL A 166 3.55 -4.74 3.38
CA VAL A 166 2.44 -3.78 3.28
C VAL A 166 2.14 -3.17 4.65
N ALA A 167 2.11 -3.98 5.71
CA ALA A 167 1.95 -3.51 7.08
C ALA A 167 3.11 -2.57 7.50
N GLN A 168 4.34 -2.90 7.13
CA GLN A 168 5.49 -2.03 7.37
C GLN A 168 5.38 -0.71 6.60
N ALA A 169 5.04 -0.75 5.31
CA ALA A 169 4.86 0.46 4.50
C ALA A 169 3.68 1.32 4.97
N TRP A 170 2.66 0.71 5.56
CA TRP A 170 1.54 1.39 6.22
C TRP A 170 2.00 2.11 7.50
N ALA A 171 2.71 1.41 8.38
CA ALA A 171 3.23 1.95 9.64
C ALA A 171 4.24 3.08 9.42
N LEU A 172 5.07 2.95 8.38
CA LEU A 172 6.04 3.96 7.98
C LEU A 172 5.42 5.09 7.16
N GLY A 173 4.25 4.90 6.56
CA GLY A 173 3.63 5.88 5.67
C GLY A 173 3.31 7.19 6.38
N GLU A 174 3.34 8.29 5.63
CA GLU A 174 2.93 9.57 6.20
C GLU A 174 1.44 9.55 6.59
N PRO A 175 1.11 10.13 7.75
CA PRO A 175 -0.27 10.34 8.14
C PRO A 175 -1.02 11.26 7.16
N GLY A 176 -2.24 10.88 6.79
CA GLY A 176 -3.20 11.78 6.11
C GLY A 176 -3.12 11.79 4.58
N SER A 177 -3.60 12.89 3.97
CA SER A 177 -3.76 13.09 2.52
C SER A 177 -2.45 13.12 1.72
N ALA A 178 -1.30 12.99 2.38
CA ALA A 178 0.00 12.80 1.74
C ALA A 178 0.23 11.37 1.25
N SER A 179 -0.55 10.38 1.72
CA SER A 179 -0.52 9.05 1.12
C SER A 179 -1.08 9.12 -0.30
N CYS A 180 -0.21 8.87 -1.28
CA CYS A 180 -0.60 8.78 -2.69
C CYS A 180 -1.44 7.52 -3.02
N ILE A 181 -1.81 6.74 -2.00
CA ILE A 181 -2.58 5.49 -2.09
C ILE A 181 -3.94 5.71 -1.44
N GLY A 182 -5.01 5.50 -2.20
CA GLY A 182 -6.39 5.53 -1.68
C GLY A 182 -6.79 4.24 -0.96
N TYR A 183 -7.93 4.25 -0.25
CA TYR A 183 -8.41 3.09 0.51
C TYR A 183 -8.57 1.81 -0.33
N SER A 184 -9.11 1.91 -1.54
CA SER A 184 -9.29 0.77 -2.43
C SER A 184 -7.97 0.13 -2.84
N GLU A 185 -6.93 0.95 -3.01
CA GLU A 185 -5.60 0.49 -3.37
C GLU A 185 -4.87 -0.13 -2.17
N TRP A 186 -4.95 0.50 -0.99
CA TRP A 186 -4.48 -0.14 0.25
C TRP A 186 -5.14 -1.48 0.50
N LEU A 187 -6.46 -1.57 0.34
CA LEU A 187 -7.21 -2.81 0.48
C LEU A 187 -6.68 -3.89 -0.47
N LYS A 188 -6.42 -3.53 -1.73
CA LYS A 188 -5.81 -4.45 -2.70
C LYS A 188 -4.43 -4.93 -2.23
N LEU A 189 -3.56 -4.02 -1.79
CA LEU A 189 -2.21 -4.37 -1.33
C LEU A 189 -2.24 -5.31 -0.11
N PHE A 190 -3.06 -5.01 0.90
CA PHE A 190 -3.21 -5.87 2.08
C PHE A 190 -3.76 -7.25 1.73
N ARG A 191 -4.80 -7.32 0.88
CA ARG A 191 -5.37 -8.61 0.45
C ARG A 191 -4.37 -9.46 -0.32
N LEU A 192 -3.53 -8.84 -1.16
CA LEU A 192 -2.46 -9.55 -1.87
C LEU A 192 -1.36 -10.05 -0.92
N ASN A 193 -1.00 -9.28 0.11
CA ASN A 193 0.05 -9.65 1.05
C ASN A 193 -0.40 -10.61 2.17
N GLY A 194 -1.72 -10.83 2.28
CA GLY A 194 -2.32 -11.66 3.32
C GLY A 194 -2.39 -10.96 4.67
N PHE A 195 -3.10 -11.60 5.60
CA PHE A 195 -3.22 -11.12 6.97
C PHE A 195 -1.89 -11.27 7.71
N THR A 196 -1.51 -10.23 8.47
CA THR A 196 -0.31 -10.25 9.30
C THR A 196 -0.59 -9.81 10.73
N TYR A 197 0.12 -10.42 11.67
CA TYR A 197 0.10 -10.06 13.09
C TYR A 197 1.52 -9.68 13.50
N LEU A 198 1.73 -8.42 13.87
CA LEU A 198 3.05 -7.85 14.17
C LEU A 198 4.05 -8.06 13.03
N GLY A 199 3.58 -7.87 11.79
CA GLY A 199 4.38 -8.04 10.57
C GLY A 199 4.70 -9.48 10.19
N GLN A 200 4.22 -10.48 10.96
CA GLN A 200 4.40 -11.90 10.65
C GLN A 200 3.15 -12.50 10.01
N PRO A 201 3.27 -13.51 9.13
CA PRO A 201 2.12 -14.26 8.64
C PRO A 201 1.37 -14.90 9.82
N ALA A 202 0.05 -14.74 9.86
CA ALA A 202 -0.77 -15.25 10.94
C ALA A 202 -2.14 -15.70 10.44
N GLN A 203 -2.84 -16.47 11.26
CA GLN A 203 -4.28 -16.66 11.08
C GLN A 203 -5.02 -15.49 11.71
N ARG A 204 -6.17 -15.14 11.13
CA ARG A 204 -7.06 -14.15 11.73
C ARG A 204 -7.63 -14.68 13.04
N PRO A 205 -7.99 -13.81 13.99
CA PRO A 205 -8.79 -14.20 15.16
C PRO A 205 -10.05 -14.96 14.72
N ASN A 206 -10.52 -15.91 15.53
CA ASN A 206 -11.76 -16.65 15.24
C ASN A 206 -13.02 -15.93 15.74
N GLU A 207 -12.84 -14.83 16.49
CA GLU A 207 -13.91 -14.06 17.09
C GLU A 207 -13.78 -12.57 16.72
N PRO A 208 -14.88 -11.82 16.70
CA PRO A 208 -14.84 -10.39 16.44
C PRO A 208 -14.01 -9.64 17.49
N VAL A 209 -13.26 -8.64 17.03
CA VAL A 209 -12.43 -7.79 17.91
C VAL A 209 -13.12 -6.47 18.20
N THR A 210 -12.95 -5.96 19.42
CA THR A 210 -13.38 -4.60 19.76
C THR A 210 -12.21 -3.65 19.59
N VAL A 211 -12.44 -2.57 18.85
CA VAL A 211 -11.40 -1.58 18.52
C VAL A 211 -11.92 -0.16 18.71
N TYR A 212 -11.01 0.80 18.84
CA TYR A 212 -11.32 2.19 19.16
C TYR A 212 -10.65 3.18 18.22
N ARG A 213 -11.32 4.27 17.89
CA ARG A 213 -10.79 5.32 17.00
C ARG A 213 -11.22 6.70 17.47
N GLY A 214 -10.25 7.59 17.68
CA GLY A 214 -10.48 9.02 17.90
C GLY A 214 -10.46 9.75 16.56
N CYS A 215 -11.62 10.22 16.09
CA CYS A 215 -11.69 10.95 14.83
C CYS A 215 -12.93 11.86 14.72
N ARG A 216 -12.99 12.63 13.62
CA ARG A 216 -14.23 13.32 13.24
C ARG A 216 -15.27 12.30 12.78
N HIS A 217 -16.54 12.69 12.84
CA HIS A 217 -17.66 11.80 12.51
C HIS A 217 -17.56 11.24 11.09
N GLU A 218 -17.17 12.06 10.12
CA GLU A 218 -16.97 11.70 8.72
C GLU A 218 -15.82 10.69 8.50
N HIS A 219 -14.98 10.45 9.50
CA HIS A 219 -13.83 9.55 9.41
C HIS A 219 -13.97 8.30 10.29
N ARG A 220 -15.16 8.09 10.89
CA ARG A 220 -15.41 6.95 11.78
C ARG A 220 -15.32 5.59 11.10
N HIS A 221 -15.36 5.52 9.77
CA HIS A 221 -15.19 4.28 8.99
C HIS A 221 -13.79 4.14 8.35
N GLY A 222 -12.77 4.87 8.84
CA GLY A 222 -11.41 4.75 8.33
C GLY A 222 -10.74 3.42 8.72
N MET A 223 -9.60 3.08 8.10
CA MET A 223 -8.94 1.77 8.27
C MET A 223 -8.15 1.60 9.58
N SER A 224 -7.70 2.69 10.21
CA SER A 224 -6.78 2.67 11.36
C SER A 224 -7.50 2.70 12.71
N TRP A 225 -7.40 1.63 13.51
CA TRP A 225 -8.06 1.57 14.82
C TRP A 225 -7.11 1.05 15.90
N SER A 226 -7.22 1.55 17.11
CA SER A 226 -6.44 1.07 18.25
C SER A 226 -7.17 -0.03 19.02
N THR A 227 -6.42 -0.87 19.73
CA THR A 227 -6.96 -1.79 20.75
C THR A 227 -7.35 -1.08 22.03
N GLU A 228 -6.89 0.16 22.24
CA GLU A 228 -7.01 0.87 23.51
C GLU A 228 -7.84 2.15 23.36
N VAL A 229 -8.86 2.28 24.21
CA VAL A 229 -9.69 3.48 24.26
C VAL A 229 -8.89 4.73 24.66
N GLY A 230 -7.87 4.58 25.52
CA GLY A 230 -6.99 5.69 25.93
C GLY A 230 -6.17 6.25 24.78
N VAL A 231 -5.67 5.38 23.89
CA VAL A 231 -4.98 5.80 22.65
C VAL A 231 -5.95 6.56 21.75
N ALA A 232 -7.16 6.05 21.54
CA ALA A 232 -8.20 6.74 20.79
C ALA A 232 -8.57 8.10 21.40
N HIS A 233 -8.62 8.23 22.73
CA HIS A 233 -8.81 9.51 23.40
C HIS A 233 -7.70 10.50 23.10
N ARG A 234 -6.42 10.10 23.18
CA ARG A 234 -5.30 10.99 22.83
C ARG A 234 -5.40 11.49 21.40
N PHE A 235 -5.77 10.64 20.44
CA PHE A 235 -6.03 11.08 19.07
C PHE A 235 -7.21 12.06 18.98
N ALA A 236 -8.22 11.91 19.83
CA ALA A 236 -9.35 12.82 19.91
C ALA A 236 -9.01 14.17 20.60
N THR A 237 -8.09 14.21 21.54
CA THR A 237 -7.83 15.42 22.35
C THR A 237 -6.57 16.17 21.93
N GLU A 238 -5.50 15.46 21.56
CA GLU A 238 -4.17 16.02 21.31
C GLU A 238 -3.86 16.13 19.80
N GLY A 239 -4.49 15.28 18.99
CA GLY A 239 -4.08 15.05 17.60
C GLY A 239 -4.54 16.07 16.56
N MET A 240 -5.46 16.99 16.87
CA MET A 240 -5.97 17.98 15.91
C MET A 240 -5.79 19.41 16.38
N SER A 241 -4.91 20.15 15.70
CA SER A 241 -4.71 21.60 15.90
C SER A 241 -5.96 22.44 15.57
N SER A 242 -7.00 21.83 14.99
CA SER A 242 -8.29 22.47 14.71
C SER A 242 -9.27 22.27 15.86
N ARG A 243 -9.96 23.34 16.27
CA ARG A 243 -11.05 23.42 17.28
C ARG A 243 -12.28 22.52 17.00
N THR A 244 -12.19 21.55 16.11
CA THR A 244 -13.27 20.63 15.76
C THR A 244 -13.38 19.54 16.82
N LEU A 245 -14.59 19.36 17.36
CA LEU A 245 -14.87 18.30 18.33
C LEU A 245 -14.55 16.94 17.71
N VAL A 246 -13.62 16.23 18.32
CA VAL A 246 -13.24 14.88 17.95
C VAL A 246 -13.95 13.93 18.89
N THR A 247 -14.48 12.86 18.34
CA THR A 247 -15.27 11.87 19.09
C THR A 247 -14.51 10.55 19.10
N VAL A 248 -14.62 9.81 20.19
CA VAL A 248 -14.13 8.43 20.24
C VAL A 248 -15.25 7.49 19.82
N TYR A 249 -14.92 6.62 18.88
CA TYR A 249 -15.80 5.56 18.39
C TYR A 249 -15.24 4.21 18.81
N ALA A 250 -16.13 3.25 19.09
CA ALA A 250 -15.83 1.85 19.20
C ALA A 250 -16.47 1.07 18.06
N ALA A 251 -15.80 0.03 17.60
CA ALA A 251 -16.35 -0.90 16.62
C ALA A 251 -16.13 -2.34 17.05
N ARG A 252 -17.12 -3.20 16.76
CA ARG A 252 -16.96 -4.66 16.81
C ARG A 252 -16.78 -5.16 15.38
N VAL A 253 -15.57 -5.63 15.07
CA VAL A 253 -15.14 -5.94 13.71
C VAL A 253 -14.98 -7.44 13.54
N GLU A 254 -15.68 -8.01 12.57
CA GLU A 254 -15.60 -9.42 12.23
C GLU A 254 -14.21 -9.78 11.68
N PRO A 255 -13.71 -11.02 11.92
CA PRO A 255 -12.39 -11.45 11.48
C PRO A 255 -12.07 -11.15 10.02
N ASP A 256 -13.00 -11.39 9.10
CA ASP A 256 -12.76 -11.27 7.65
C ASP A 256 -12.38 -9.84 7.19
N TYR A 257 -12.68 -8.83 8.00
CA TYR A 257 -12.34 -7.44 7.72
C TYR A 257 -11.02 -6.99 8.37
N LEU A 258 -10.34 -7.86 9.12
CA LEU A 258 -9.03 -7.59 9.70
C LEU A 258 -7.94 -7.83 8.64
N LEU A 259 -7.20 -6.76 8.32
CA LEU A 259 -6.16 -6.76 7.29
C LEU A 259 -4.77 -6.92 7.88
N ALA A 260 -4.49 -6.28 9.02
CA ALA A 260 -3.24 -6.44 9.75
C ALA A 260 -3.41 -6.01 11.22
N PHE A 261 -2.55 -6.55 12.08
CA PHE A 261 -2.28 -6.04 13.41
C PHE A 261 -0.82 -5.56 13.49
N ILE A 262 -0.60 -4.31 13.89
CA ILE A 262 0.68 -3.62 13.76
C ILE A 262 1.04 -2.97 15.10
N GLU A 263 2.33 -2.96 15.43
CA GLU A 263 2.88 -2.13 16.51
C GLU A 263 3.45 -0.84 15.89
N GLU A 264 2.90 0.32 16.27
CA GLU A 264 3.34 1.65 15.81
C GLU A 264 4.45 2.27 16.68
N GLY A 265 5.10 1.45 17.52
CA GLY A 265 6.10 1.86 18.50
C GLY A 265 5.49 2.40 19.79
N ASN A 266 6.28 2.49 20.86
CA ASN A 266 5.84 2.83 22.22
C ASN A 266 4.66 1.96 22.71
N GLU A 267 4.61 0.68 22.32
CA GLU A 267 3.55 -0.24 22.69
C GLU A 267 2.15 0.17 22.19
N GLU A 268 2.08 1.06 21.18
CA GLU A 268 0.81 1.43 20.55
C GLU A 268 0.46 0.41 19.47
N TYR A 269 -0.66 -0.29 19.66
CA TYR A 269 -1.13 -1.29 18.72
C TYR A 269 -2.26 -0.76 17.83
N GLU A 270 -2.19 -1.11 16.55
CA GLU A 270 -3.14 -0.74 15.51
C GLU A 270 -3.70 -1.99 14.81
N TRP A 271 -5.02 -2.07 14.71
CA TRP A 271 -5.73 -2.87 13.72
C TRP A 271 -5.93 -2.06 12.44
N VAL A 272 -5.49 -2.62 11.32
CA VAL A 272 -5.85 -2.15 9.98
C VAL A 272 -7.08 -2.93 9.52
N ILE A 273 -8.15 -2.21 9.22
CA ILE A 273 -9.48 -2.74 8.95
C ILE A 273 -9.93 -2.38 7.54
N ASP A 274 -10.57 -3.33 6.86
CA ASP A 274 -11.31 -3.10 5.64
C ASP A 274 -12.55 -2.23 5.93
N PRO A 275 -12.65 -1.00 5.39
CA PRO A 275 -13.76 -0.10 5.65
C PRO A 275 -15.15 -0.66 5.29
N THR A 276 -15.21 -1.67 4.41
CA THR A 276 -16.48 -2.31 4.04
C THR A 276 -17.10 -3.13 5.17
N GLY A 277 -16.31 -3.46 6.20
CA GLY A 277 -16.78 -4.11 7.44
C GLY A 277 -17.24 -3.14 8.53
N LEU A 278 -17.33 -1.84 8.23
CA LEU A 278 -17.72 -0.80 9.18
C LEU A 278 -19.01 -0.10 8.71
N SER A 279 -19.98 0.01 9.60
CA SER A 279 -21.24 0.72 9.38
C SER A 279 -21.73 1.38 10.67
N ASP A 280 -22.79 2.17 10.59
CA ASP A 280 -23.42 2.76 11.79
C ASP A 280 -24.04 1.70 12.72
N ASP A 281 -24.24 0.46 12.25
CA ASP A 281 -24.77 -0.63 13.07
C ASP A 281 -23.72 -1.23 14.00
N ASN A 282 -22.44 -1.22 13.60
CA ASN A 282 -21.34 -1.79 14.38
C ASN A 282 -20.32 -0.77 14.87
N VAL A 283 -20.44 0.49 14.46
CA VAL A 283 -19.65 1.62 14.97
C VAL A 283 -20.51 2.49 15.87
N SER A 284 -20.15 2.55 17.15
CA SER A 284 -20.85 3.33 18.15
C SER A 284 -19.96 4.43 18.72
N ARG A 285 -20.56 5.57 19.05
CA ARG A 285 -19.88 6.64 19.78
C ARG A 285 -19.74 6.23 21.25
N ILE A 286 -18.56 6.44 21.82
CA ILE A 286 -18.36 6.36 23.28
C ILE A 286 -18.62 7.74 23.86
N ASP A 287 -19.59 7.83 24.78
CA ASP A 287 -19.85 9.04 25.53
C ASP A 287 -19.04 9.05 26.83
N ASN A 288 -18.13 10.02 26.96
CA ASN A 288 -17.27 10.20 28.14
C ASN A 288 -18.01 10.72 29.39
N ARG A 289 -19.31 10.43 29.57
CA ARG A 289 -20.10 11.05 30.63
C ARG A 289 -19.94 10.41 32.01
N HIS A 290 -18.98 9.51 32.20
CA HIS A 290 -18.84 8.71 33.43
C HIS A 290 -17.40 8.52 33.93
N GLU A 291 -16.58 9.57 33.89
CA GLU A 291 -15.38 9.66 34.73
C GLU A 291 -15.39 10.95 35.56
#